data_AF-A0AAV8HLK8-F1
#
_entry.id   AF-A0AAV8HLK8-F1
#
_cell.length_a   1.000
_cell.length_b   1.000
_cell.length_c   1.000
_cell.angle_alpha   90.00
_cell.angle_beta   90.00
_cell.angle_gamma   90.00
#
_symmetry.space_group_name_H-M   'P 1'
#
loop_
_entity.id
_entity.type
_entity.pdbx_description
1 polymer ?
#
loop_
_entity_poly.entity_id
_entity_poly.type
_entity_poly.pdbx_seq_one_letter_code
_entity_poly.pdbx_strand_id
1 'polypeptide(L)'
;MFPILYLLFATVLCNGEFMRPPPGKMILTRHAESSSYPQQVHISAVGTDHMRVSWITTDKRVPSIVEYGTDSGTYDMTATGEHTSYRYFSYVSGKIHHVNIGPLLPDTVYYYRCGRVGDEFNFKTPPAVLPIDFVVAGDLGQTEWTASTLYHVNQSDYDMLLLPGDLSYADTQQPLWDAFGRFVEPYARKRPWMVTQGNHEVEAFPVLHDLHPFAAYNSRWPMPYQESGSPSNLYYSFDVAAAIHVIMLGSYTDFDSNSAQYNWLVADLAKVDRSKTPWLIVLLHVPWYNTNLAHQGEGESMRKAMEDLLYKARVDVVFCFYI
;
A
#
# COMPACT_ATOMS: atom_id res chain seq x y z
N MET A 1 11.47 -68.45 25.54
CA MET A 1 12.16 -67.88 24.36
C MET A 1 11.18 -66.90 23.72
N PHE A 2 11.25 -65.63 24.09
CA PHE A 2 10.37 -64.57 23.56
C PHE A 2 11.11 -63.87 22.41
N PRO A 3 10.51 -63.68 21.22
CA PRO A 3 11.12 -62.86 20.18
C PRO A 3 10.79 -61.39 20.45
N ILE A 4 11.84 -60.58 20.57
CA ILE A 4 11.74 -59.12 20.60
C ILE A 4 11.56 -58.66 19.16
N LEU A 5 10.40 -58.09 18.83
CA LEU A 5 10.12 -57.47 17.55
C LEU A 5 10.65 -56.02 17.59
N TYR A 6 11.75 -55.76 16.88
CA TYR A 6 12.21 -54.38 16.65
C TYR A 6 11.31 -53.72 15.60
N LEU A 7 10.43 -52.81 16.03
CA LEU A 7 9.79 -51.86 15.13
C LEU A 7 10.82 -50.79 14.74
N LEU A 8 11.30 -50.86 13.50
CA LEU A 8 11.98 -49.75 12.85
C LEU A 8 10.94 -48.68 12.50
N PHE A 9 10.90 -47.61 13.29
CA PHE A 9 10.25 -46.37 12.87
C PHE A 9 11.12 -45.73 11.79
N ALA A 10 10.70 -45.85 10.53
CA ALA A 10 11.20 -44.99 9.48
C ALA A 10 10.62 -43.60 9.70
N THR A 11 11.39 -42.71 10.33
CA THR A 11 11.14 -41.27 10.28
C THR A 11 11.34 -40.84 8.83
N VAL A 12 10.24 -40.58 8.11
CA VAL A 12 10.28 -39.83 6.87
C VAL A 12 10.64 -38.39 7.24
N LEU A 13 11.94 -38.08 7.22
CA LEU A 13 12.41 -36.71 7.17
C LEU A 13 11.98 -36.15 5.82
N CYS A 14 10.93 -35.31 5.83
CA CYS A 14 10.51 -34.57 4.65
C CYS A 14 11.56 -33.46 4.41
N ASN A 15 12.70 -33.82 3.82
CA ASN A 15 13.71 -32.88 3.31
C ASN A 15 13.24 -32.30 1.97
N GLY A 16 12.08 -31.64 1.95
CA GLY A 16 11.67 -30.84 0.81
C GLY A 16 12.15 -29.41 1.00
N GLU A 17 13.25 -29.00 0.35
CA GLU A 17 13.52 -27.58 0.16
C GLU A 17 12.30 -26.98 -0.55
N PHE A 18 11.79 -25.85 -0.03
CA PHE A 18 10.74 -25.11 -0.71
C PHE A 18 11.27 -24.62 -2.07
N MET A 19 10.77 -25.19 -3.15
CA MET A 19 11.02 -24.69 -4.50
C MET A 19 9.96 -23.63 -4.83
N ARG A 20 10.42 -22.39 -5.05
CA ARG A 20 9.56 -21.30 -5.52
C ARG A 20 8.85 -21.74 -6.80
N PRO A 21 7.50 -21.65 -6.88
CA PRO A 21 6.78 -21.94 -8.12
C PRO A 21 7.23 -20.98 -9.22
N PRO A 22 7.12 -21.37 -10.50
CA PRO A 22 7.46 -20.48 -11.61
C PRO A 22 6.60 -19.20 -11.56
N PRO A 23 7.09 -18.09 -12.13
CA PRO A 23 6.32 -16.86 -12.26
C PRO A 23 4.95 -17.14 -12.89
N GLY A 24 3.91 -16.58 -12.28
CA GLY A 24 2.54 -16.72 -12.77
C GLY A 24 2.32 -15.94 -14.06
N LYS A 25 1.30 -16.30 -14.83
CA LYS A 25 0.93 -15.54 -16.03
C LYS A 25 0.46 -14.14 -15.65
N MET A 26 0.97 -13.14 -16.37
CA MET A 26 0.57 -11.74 -16.21
C MET A 26 -0.90 -11.54 -16.64
N ILE A 27 -1.63 -10.78 -15.84
CA ILE A 27 -3.01 -10.37 -16.09
C ILE A 27 -3.00 -8.93 -16.60
N LEU A 28 -3.54 -8.71 -17.80
CA LEU A 28 -3.65 -7.40 -18.40
C LEU A 28 -5.11 -6.94 -18.43
N THR A 29 -5.54 -6.26 -17.38
CA THR A 29 -6.90 -5.71 -17.29
C THR A 29 -7.00 -4.48 -18.18
N ARG A 30 -7.92 -4.50 -19.17
CA ARG A 30 -8.14 -3.41 -20.13
C ARG A 30 -9.24 -2.47 -19.66
N HIS A 31 -9.20 -1.21 -20.10
CA HIS A 31 -10.31 -0.27 -19.95
C HIS A 31 -11.32 -0.51 -21.08
N ALA A 32 -12.56 -0.84 -20.76
CA ALA A 32 -13.62 -1.11 -21.73
C ALA A 32 -14.65 0.03 -21.84
N GLU A 33 -14.61 0.98 -20.92
CA GLU A 33 -15.62 2.03 -20.78
C GLU A 33 -15.25 3.32 -21.53
N SER A 34 -16.17 4.28 -21.54
CA SER A 34 -15.95 5.62 -22.11
C SER A 34 -14.73 6.35 -21.49
N SER A 35 -14.20 7.35 -22.20
CA SER A 35 -13.03 8.12 -21.76
C SER A 35 -13.26 8.93 -20.48
N SER A 36 -14.52 9.26 -20.18
CA SER A 36 -14.92 9.94 -18.95
C SER A 36 -15.16 9.00 -17.78
N TYR A 37 -15.31 7.69 -18.02
CA TYR A 37 -15.61 6.73 -16.95
C TYR A 37 -14.41 6.59 -15.99
N PRO A 38 -14.63 6.73 -14.66
CA PRO A 38 -13.58 6.53 -13.65
C PRO A 38 -13.00 5.13 -13.70
N GLN A 39 -11.67 5.01 -13.72
CA GLN A 39 -10.98 3.74 -13.63
C GLN A 39 -9.86 3.81 -12.61
N GLN A 40 -9.33 2.65 -12.23
CA GLN A 40 -8.27 2.51 -11.24
C GLN A 40 -8.69 3.12 -9.90
N VAL A 41 -9.97 2.99 -9.55
CA VAL A 41 -10.53 3.60 -8.33
C VAL A 41 -9.92 2.91 -7.11
N HIS A 42 -9.34 3.70 -6.21
CA HIS A 42 -8.76 3.21 -4.97
C HIS A 42 -8.89 4.25 -3.85
N ILE A 43 -8.82 3.78 -2.61
CA ILE A 43 -8.94 4.62 -1.43
C ILE A 43 -7.78 4.43 -0.46
N SER A 44 -7.42 5.49 0.27
CA SER A 44 -6.42 5.47 1.34
C SER A 44 -6.87 6.34 2.51
N ALA A 45 -6.51 5.95 3.74
CA ALA A 45 -6.84 6.73 4.92
C ALA A 45 -6.01 8.02 4.95
N VAL A 46 -6.62 9.12 5.35
CA VAL A 46 -5.95 10.42 5.50
C VAL A 46 -6.42 11.05 6.80
N GLY A 47 -5.52 11.27 7.75
CA GLY A 47 -5.92 11.69 9.10
C GLY A 47 -6.79 10.66 9.81
N THR A 48 -7.56 11.10 10.80
CA THR A 48 -8.32 10.21 11.72
C THR A 48 -9.70 9.81 11.23
N ASP A 49 -10.31 10.63 10.37
CA ASP A 49 -11.72 10.54 9.97
C ASP A 49 -11.95 10.94 8.50
N HIS A 50 -10.88 11.03 7.70
CA HIS A 50 -11.00 11.28 6.27
C HIS A 50 -10.46 10.11 5.46
N MET A 51 -10.99 9.99 4.24
CA MET A 51 -10.53 9.03 3.24
C MET A 51 -10.19 9.80 1.97
N ARG A 52 -9.09 9.44 1.31
CA ARG A 52 -8.78 9.93 -0.02
C ARG A 52 -9.34 8.95 -1.04
N VAL A 53 -10.15 9.45 -1.96
CA VAL A 53 -10.62 8.71 -3.13
C VAL A 53 -9.80 9.16 -4.33
N SER A 54 -9.18 8.19 -4.97
CA SER A 54 -8.32 8.40 -6.14
C SER A 54 -8.85 7.61 -7.33
N TRP A 55 -8.79 8.21 -8.53
CA TRP A 55 -9.17 7.55 -9.77
C TRP A 55 -8.50 8.22 -10.98
N ILE A 56 -8.58 7.60 -12.14
CA ILE A 56 -8.04 8.13 -13.39
C ILE A 56 -9.16 8.25 -14.43
N THR A 57 -9.10 9.30 -15.25
CA THR A 57 -9.89 9.42 -16.48
C THR A 57 -9.00 9.77 -17.67
N THR A 58 -9.44 9.41 -18.88
CA THR A 58 -8.78 9.85 -20.11
C THR A 58 -9.30 11.23 -20.54
N ASP A 59 -10.59 11.52 -20.30
CA ASP A 59 -11.17 12.84 -20.55
C ASP A 59 -10.76 13.85 -19.47
N LYS A 60 -9.90 14.79 -19.86
CA LYS A 60 -9.37 15.84 -18.97
C LYS A 60 -10.42 16.81 -18.43
N ARG A 61 -11.63 16.83 -19.02
CA ARG A 61 -12.74 17.70 -18.62
C ARG A 61 -13.53 17.17 -17.41
N VAL A 62 -13.35 15.90 -17.04
CA VAL A 62 -14.01 15.34 -15.85
C VAL A 62 -13.54 16.11 -14.61
N PRO A 63 -14.47 16.56 -13.74
CA PRO A 63 -14.10 17.27 -12.52
C PRO A 63 -13.54 16.33 -11.45
N SER A 64 -12.65 16.82 -10.60
CA SER A 64 -12.19 16.11 -9.38
C SER A 64 -13.21 16.29 -8.26
N ILE A 65 -14.38 15.66 -8.40
CA ILE A 65 -15.48 15.74 -7.41
C ILE A 65 -15.86 14.34 -6.97
N VAL A 66 -16.11 14.17 -5.67
CA VAL A 66 -16.74 12.98 -5.11
C VAL A 66 -18.08 13.39 -4.50
N GLU A 67 -19.13 12.66 -4.86
CA GLU A 67 -20.46 12.74 -4.24
C GLU A 67 -20.60 11.50 -3.37
N TYR A 68 -20.96 11.64 -2.10
CA TYR A 68 -20.99 10.53 -1.14
C TYR A 68 -22.08 10.67 -0.09
N GLY A 69 -22.50 9.54 0.47
CA GLY A 69 -23.55 9.43 1.49
C GLY A 69 -23.55 8.05 2.12
N THR A 70 -24.40 7.85 3.14
CA THR A 70 -24.52 6.56 3.85
C THR A 70 -25.60 5.65 3.27
N ASP A 71 -26.43 6.17 2.37
CA ASP A 71 -27.48 5.42 1.69
C ASP A 71 -27.20 5.30 0.19
N SER A 72 -27.34 4.09 -0.35
CA SER A 72 -27.17 3.83 -1.79
C SER A 72 -28.13 4.70 -2.62
N GLY A 73 -27.59 5.33 -3.66
CA GLY A 73 -28.30 6.25 -4.54
C GLY A 73 -28.54 7.66 -3.97
N THR A 74 -28.12 7.93 -2.74
CA THR A 74 -28.33 9.23 -2.06
C THR A 74 -26.99 9.80 -1.61
N TYR A 75 -26.62 10.96 -2.18
CA TYR A 75 -25.32 11.60 -1.95
C TYR A 75 -25.49 13.00 -1.37
N ASP A 76 -25.70 13.08 -0.07
CA ASP A 76 -25.97 14.35 0.63
C ASP A 76 -24.71 15.20 0.82
N MET A 77 -23.52 14.62 0.60
CA MET A 77 -22.25 15.30 0.74
C MET A 77 -21.48 15.31 -0.59
N THR A 78 -20.68 16.36 -0.78
CA THR A 78 -19.79 16.48 -1.93
C THR A 78 -18.45 17.07 -1.49
N ALA A 79 -17.37 16.62 -2.11
CA ALA A 79 -16.04 17.17 -1.94
C ALA A 79 -15.41 17.42 -3.31
N THR A 80 -14.63 18.50 -3.39
CA THR A 80 -13.77 18.78 -4.54
C THR A 80 -12.32 18.55 -4.12
N GLY A 81 -11.52 17.97 -5.00
CA GLY A 81 -10.11 17.78 -4.76
C GLY A 81 -9.26 18.15 -5.96
N GLU A 82 -8.03 17.68 -5.93
CA GLU A 82 -7.00 18.05 -6.90
C GLU A 82 -6.90 17.02 -8.02
N HIS A 83 -6.05 17.31 -9.00
CA HIS A 83 -5.64 16.34 -10.00
C HIS A 83 -4.19 16.56 -10.43
N THR A 84 -3.59 15.51 -10.96
CA THR A 84 -2.25 15.51 -11.54
C THR A 84 -2.21 14.70 -12.82
N SER A 85 -1.06 14.71 -13.48
CA SER A 85 -0.69 13.81 -14.56
C SER A 85 0.83 13.75 -14.64
N TYR A 86 1.38 12.64 -15.12
CA TYR A 86 2.82 12.52 -15.32
C TYR A 86 3.15 12.02 -16.72
N ARG A 87 4.37 12.35 -17.15
CA ARG A 87 4.99 11.85 -18.37
C ARG A 87 6.17 10.98 -17.97
N TYR A 88 6.35 9.88 -18.68
CA TYR A 88 7.50 8.99 -18.52
C TYR A 88 7.88 8.48 -19.91
N PHE A 89 8.99 8.96 -20.47
CA PHE A 89 9.31 8.86 -21.89
C PHE A 89 8.14 9.31 -22.80
N SER A 90 7.67 8.42 -23.68
CA SER A 90 6.55 8.63 -24.59
C SER A 90 5.19 8.40 -23.92
N TYR A 91 5.14 7.76 -22.74
CA TYR A 91 3.91 7.57 -21.99
C TYR A 91 3.47 8.89 -21.34
N VAL A 92 2.16 9.14 -21.39
CA VAL A 92 1.51 10.23 -20.65
C VAL A 92 0.31 9.62 -19.95
N SER A 93 0.20 9.83 -18.64
CA SER A 93 -0.93 9.33 -17.87
C SER A 93 -2.24 9.99 -18.30
N GLY A 94 -3.36 9.35 -17.93
CA GLY A 94 -4.63 10.05 -17.83
C GLY A 94 -4.58 11.18 -16.79
N LYS A 95 -5.71 11.87 -16.62
CA LYS A 95 -5.91 12.79 -15.50
C LYS A 95 -6.12 11.96 -14.24
N ILE A 96 -5.22 12.09 -13.27
CA ILE A 96 -5.27 11.37 -12.00
C ILE A 96 -5.90 12.31 -10.98
N HIS A 97 -6.98 11.88 -10.35
CA HIS A 97 -7.77 12.68 -9.42
C HIS A 97 -7.52 12.22 -7.99
N HIS A 98 -7.48 13.16 -7.05
CA HIS A 98 -7.38 12.88 -5.61
C HIS A 98 -8.34 13.78 -4.85
N VAL A 99 -9.31 13.18 -4.17
CA VAL A 99 -10.31 13.92 -3.40
C VAL A 99 -10.37 13.36 -1.98
N ASN A 100 -10.05 14.20 -1.00
CA ASN A 100 -10.27 13.87 0.40
C ASN A 100 -11.75 14.10 0.75
N ILE A 101 -12.39 13.10 1.32
CA ILE A 101 -13.78 13.13 1.81
C ILE A 101 -13.80 12.95 3.32
N GLY A 102 -14.75 13.58 4.00
CA GLY A 102 -14.89 13.56 5.45
C GLY A 102 -15.24 14.93 6.04
N PRO A 103 -15.38 15.02 7.37
CA PRO A 103 -15.17 13.93 8.33
C PRO A 103 -16.22 12.81 8.20
N LEU A 104 -15.80 11.56 8.37
CA LEU A 104 -16.59 10.35 8.20
C LEU A 104 -16.85 9.67 9.55
N LEU A 105 -17.99 9.01 9.68
CA LEU A 105 -18.25 8.13 10.82
C LEU A 105 -17.38 6.86 10.72
N PRO A 106 -16.84 6.36 11.84
CA PRO A 106 -16.10 5.09 11.86
C PRO A 106 -17.04 3.90 11.64
N ASP A 107 -16.50 2.76 11.24
CA ASP A 107 -17.22 1.49 11.05
C ASP A 107 -18.50 1.63 10.19
N THR A 108 -18.50 2.55 9.23
CA THR A 108 -19.68 2.96 8.47
C THR A 108 -19.46 2.74 6.98
N VAL A 109 -20.48 2.18 6.31
CA VAL A 109 -20.48 2.04 4.86
C VAL A 109 -20.88 3.37 4.22
N TYR A 110 -20.03 3.87 3.33
CA TYR A 110 -20.31 5.03 2.50
C TYR A 110 -20.42 4.61 1.05
N TYR A 111 -21.46 5.10 0.38
CA TYR A 111 -21.65 5.01 -1.05
C TYR A 111 -21.14 6.29 -1.70
N TYR A 112 -20.45 6.17 -2.84
CA TYR A 112 -19.84 7.31 -3.49
C TYR A 112 -19.75 7.18 -5.00
N ARG A 113 -19.67 8.32 -5.67
CA ARG A 113 -19.47 8.45 -7.13
C ARG A 113 -18.32 9.40 -7.43
N CYS A 114 -17.56 9.08 -8.46
CA CYS A 114 -16.39 9.85 -8.88
C CYS A 114 -16.68 10.67 -10.14
N GLY A 115 -16.32 11.96 -10.13
CA GLY A 115 -16.36 12.82 -11.32
C GLY A 115 -17.75 13.13 -11.88
N ARG A 116 -18.83 12.86 -11.13
CA ARG A 116 -20.25 12.97 -11.56
C ARG A 116 -20.63 12.07 -12.74
N VAL A 117 -19.83 11.05 -13.02
CA VAL A 117 -20.01 10.10 -14.13
C VAL A 117 -19.82 8.68 -13.64
N GLY A 118 -20.41 7.72 -14.36
CA GLY A 118 -20.27 6.31 -14.04
C GLY A 118 -21.09 5.87 -12.82
N ASP A 119 -20.73 4.68 -12.35
CA ASP A 119 -21.47 3.90 -11.37
C ASP A 119 -21.22 4.32 -9.93
N GLU A 120 -22.07 3.81 -9.04
CA GLU A 120 -21.89 3.89 -7.60
C GLU A 120 -20.86 2.87 -7.11
N PHE A 121 -20.00 3.33 -6.22
CA PHE A 121 -19.08 2.51 -5.44
C PHE A 121 -19.43 2.57 -3.96
N ASN A 122 -18.81 1.71 -3.15
CA ASN A 122 -18.90 1.81 -1.70
C ASN A 122 -17.59 1.37 -1.04
N PHE A 123 -17.35 1.90 0.14
CA PHE A 123 -16.29 1.47 1.05
C PHE A 123 -16.82 1.47 2.49
N LYS A 124 -16.07 0.83 3.38
CA LYS A 124 -16.32 0.88 4.83
C LYS A 124 -15.15 1.60 5.50
N THR A 125 -15.44 2.57 6.37
CA THR A 125 -14.41 3.21 7.20
C THR A 125 -13.88 2.24 8.26
N PRO A 126 -12.59 2.34 8.63
CA PRO A 126 -12.05 1.57 9.75
C PRO A 126 -12.80 1.86 11.07
N PRO A 127 -12.73 0.96 12.06
CA PRO A 127 -13.30 1.19 13.38
C PRO A 127 -12.51 2.28 14.12
N ALA A 128 -13.21 3.05 14.97
CA ALA A 128 -12.59 4.12 15.76
C ALA A 128 -11.74 3.58 16.93
N VAL A 129 -12.03 2.37 17.38
CA VAL A 129 -11.36 1.68 18.50
C VAL A 129 -11.11 0.22 18.12
N LEU A 130 -10.23 -0.46 18.84
CA LEU A 130 -10.01 -1.89 18.66
C LEU A 130 -11.30 -2.72 18.86
N PRO A 131 -11.43 -3.89 18.20
CA PRO A 131 -10.45 -4.52 17.30
C PRO A 131 -10.40 -3.87 15.91
N ILE A 132 -9.27 -4.05 15.22
CA ILE A 132 -9.09 -3.74 13.80
C ILE A 132 -8.35 -4.89 13.13
N ASP A 133 -8.79 -5.29 11.94
CA ASP A 133 -8.17 -6.37 11.18
C ASP A 133 -7.37 -5.83 9.99
N PHE A 134 -6.05 -6.06 10.02
CA PHE A 134 -5.15 -5.73 8.92
C PHE A 134 -4.91 -6.93 8.01
N VAL A 135 -4.89 -6.66 6.71
CA VAL A 135 -4.17 -7.50 5.75
C VAL A 135 -2.81 -6.87 5.51
N VAL A 136 -1.74 -7.65 5.62
CA VAL A 136 -0.39 -7.22 5.28
C VAL A 136 0.09 -8.06 4.11
N ALA A 137 0.39 -7.42 2.97
CA ALA A 137 0.87 -8.07 1.75
C ALA A 137 1.94 -7.20 1.10
N GLY A 138 2.86 -7.79 0.35
CA GLY A 138 3.89 -7.07 -0.41
C GLY A 138 4.19 -7.83 -1.70
N ASP A 139 4.97 -7.22 -2.58
CA ASP A 139 5.42 -7.87 -3.82
C ASP A 139 4.21 -8.37 -4.65
N LEU A 140 3.19 -7.51 -4.78
CA LEU A 140 1.87 -7.92 -5.20
C LEU A 140 1.84 -8.28 -6.69
N GLY A 141 2.31 -7.36 -7.55
CA GLY A 141 2.30 -7.50 -9.00
C GLY A 141 0.90 -7.67 -9.60
N GLN A 142 0.83 -8.29 -10.77
CA GLN A 142 -0.41 -8.49 -11.51
C GLN A 142 -0.41 -9.82 -12.27
N THR A 143 -0.27 -10.91 -11.53
CA THR A 143 -0.27 -12.27 -12.09
C THR A 143 -1.46 -13.10 -11.61
N GLU A 144 -1.62 -14.31 -12.13
CA GLU A 144 -2.60 -15.27 -11.61
C GLU A 144 -2.38 -15.62 -10.13
N TRP A 145 -1.12 -15.59 -9.65
CA TRP A 145 -0.84 -15.73 -8.21
C TRP A 145 -1.38 -14.54 -7.43
N THR A 146 -1.25 -13.33 -7.97
CA THR A 146 -1.83 -12.14 -7.37
C THR A 146 -3.35 -12.23 -7.31
N ALA A 147 -3.99 -12.73 -8.37
CA ALA A 147 -5.45 -12.92 -8.38
C ALA A 147 -5.89 -13.91 -7.30
N SER A 148 -5.13 -14.99 -7.10
CA SER A 148 -5.35 -15.94 -6.01
C SER A 148 -5.20 -15.26 -4.64
N THR A 149 -4.11 -14.51 -4.42
CA THR A 149 -3.88 -13.77 -3.18
C THR A 149 -5.02 -12.80 -2.86
N LEU A 150 -5.43 -11.98 -3.83
CA LEU A 150 -6.52 -11.02 -3.65
C LEU A 150 -7.88 -11.69 -3.46
N TYR A 151 -8.11 -12.84 -4.11
CA TYR A 151 -9.29 -13.65 -3.85
C TYR A 151 -9.37 -14.08 -2.38
N HIS A 152 -8.26 -14.58 -1.81
CA HIS A 152 -8.18 -14.97 -0.40
C HIS A 152 -8.30 -13.78 0.56
N VAL A 153 -7.64 -12.66 0.28
CA VAL A 153 -7.75 -11.41 1.03
C VAL A 153 -9.21 -10.93 1.08
N ASN A 154 -9.93 -11.02 -0.04
CA ASN A 154 -11.33 -10.59 -0.07
C ASN A 154 -12.29 -11.52 0.69
N GLN A 155 -11.84 -12.71 1.13
CA GLN A 155 -12.61 -13.55 2.03
C GLN A 155 -12.44 -13.17 3.52
N SER A 156 -11.48 -12.32 3.88
CA SER A 156 -11.06 -12.13 5.27
C SER A 156 -11.72 -10.95 6.01
N ASP A 157 -12.82 -10.37 5.49
CA ASP A 157 -13.51 -9.16 6.00
C ASP A 157 -12.61 -8.17 6.77
N TYR A 158 -11.49 -7.78 6.15
CA TYR A 158 -10.47 -6.93 6.76
C TYR A 158 -10.90 -5.46 6.73
N ASP A 159 -10.30 -4.63 7.59
CA ASP A 159 -10.58 -3.19 7.66
C ASP A 159 -9.61 -2.36 6.81
N MET A 160 -8.34 -2.77 6.74
CA MET A 160 -7.29 -2.03 6.06
C MET A 160 -6.20 -2.96 5.50
N LEU A 161 -5.66 -2.62 4.33
CA LEU A 161 -4.54 -3.32 3.71
C LEU A 161 -3.27 -2.48 3.82
N LEU A 162 -2.19 -3.07 4.32
CA LEU A 162 -0.86 -2.48 4.41
C LEU A 162 0.06 -3.15 3.38
N LEU A 163 0.68 -2.35 2.50
CA LEU A 163 1.50 -2.85 1.39
C LEU A 163 2.82 -2.07 1.25
N PRO A 164 3.93 -2.56 1.83
CA PRO A 164 5.17 -1.81 1.84
C PRO A 164 6.06 -2.12 0.62
N GLY A 165 5.59 -1.76 -0.57
CA GLY A 165 6.38 -1.76 -1.80
C GLY A 165 6.10 -2.89 -2.77
N ASP A 166 6.62 -2.69 -3.98
CA ASP A 166 6.48 -3.53 -5.16
C ASP A 166 5.02 -3.78 -5.53
N LEU A 167 4.36 -2.71 -5.98
CA LEU A 167 2.95 -2.71 -6.29
C LEU A 167 2.71 -3.41 -7.62
N SER A 168 3.18 -2.81 -8.72
CA SER A 168 2.74 -3.20 -10.07
C SER A 168 3.72 -4.06 -10.85
N TYR A 169 5.01 -4.03 -10.49
CA TYR A 169 6.12 -4.53 -11.31
C TYR A 169 6.06 -3.98 -12.75
N ALA A 170 5.64 -2.72 -12.91
CA ALA A 170 5.59 -2.08 -14.22
C ALA A 170 6.99 -1.87 -14.79
N ASP A 171 8.00 -1.69 -13.93
CA ASP A 171 9.41 -1.65 -14.28
C ASP A 171 9.66 -0.80 -15.51
N THR A 172 9.21 0.46 -15.43
CA THR A 172 9.33 1.47 -16.48
C THR A 172 8.37 1.29 -17.68
N GLN A 173 7.68 0.15 -17.80
CA GLN A 173 6.61 -0.10 -18.78
C GLN A 173 5.26 0.44 -18.27
N GLN A 174 5.10 1.76 -18.32
CA GLN A 174 3.97 2.47 -17.69
C GLN A 174 2.54 1.97 -17.97
N PRO A 175 2.17 1.42 -19.14
CA PRO A 175 0.85 0.83 -19.32
C PRO A 175 0.52 -0.30 -18.33
N LEU A 176 1.54 -0.94 -17.74
CA LEU A 176 1.38 -1.94 -16.69
C LEU A 176 0.91 -1.33 -15.37
N TRP A 177 1.21 -0.07 -15.05
CA TRP A 177 0.58 0.63 -13.92
C TRP A 177 -0.92 0.79 -14.13
N ASP A 178 -1.34 1.10 -15.36
CA ASP A 178 -2.76 1.26 -15.68
C ASP A 178 -3.50 -0.09 -15.63
N ALA A 179 -2.87 -1.16 -16.10
CA ALA A 179 -3.41 -2.52 -16.01
C ALA A 179 -3.53 -2.98 -14.54
N PHE A 180 -2.50 -2.72 -13.74
CA PHE A 180 -2.48 -3.02 -12.31
C PHE A 180 -3.59 -2.27 -11.56
N GLY A 181 -3.72 -0.95 -11.76
CA GLY A 181 -4.76 -0.15 -11.12
C GLY A 181 -6.17 -0.67 -11.39
N ARG A 182 -6.46 -1.07 -12.65
CA ARG A 182 -7.75 -1.66 -13.01
C ARG A 182 -7.93 -3.07 -12.44
N PHE A 183 -6.85 -3.83 -12.34
CA PHE A 183 -6.86 -5.17 -11.77
C PHE A 183 -7.17 -5.16 -10.27
N VAL A 184 -6.60 -4.23 -9.50
CA VAL A 184 -6.80 -4.14 -8.05
C VAL A 184 -8.01 -3.32 -7.62
N GLU A 185 -8.57 -2.48 -8.50
CA GLU A 185 -9.74 -1.63 -8.25
C GLU A 185 -10.90 -2.33 -7.51
N PRO A 186 -11.32 -3.57 -7.85
CA PRO A 186 -12.42 -4.24 -7.16
C PRO A 186 -12.21 -4.41 -5.64
N TYR A 187 -10.96 -4.38 -5.20
CA TYR A 187 -10.54 -4.51 -3.81
C TYR A 187 -10.16 -3.14 -3.22
N ALA A 188 -9.30 -2.40 -3.91
CA ALA A 188 -8.74 -1.13 -3.44
C ALA A 188 -9.79 -0.01 -3.33
N ARG A 189 -10.95 -0.14 -3.99
CA ARG A 189 -12.08 0.80 -3.85
C ARG A 189 -12.93 0.59 -2.60
N LYS A 190 -12.80 -0.55 -1.90
CA LYS A 190 -13.69 -0.96 -0.80
C LYS A 190 -13.09 -0.83 0.60
N ARG A 191 -11.76 -0.90 0.69
CA ARG A 191 -10.98 -0.82 1.93
C ARG A 191 -9.74 0.03 1.68
N PRO A 192 -9.30 0.86 2.65
CA PRO A 192 -8.10 1.67 2.52
C PRO A 192 -6.86 0.80 2.28
N TRP A 193 -6.10 1.15 1.25
CA TRP A 193 -4.77 0.61 0.98
C TRP A 193 -3.73 1.64 1.39
N MET A 194 -2.92 1.30 2.38
CA MET A 194 -1.81 2.12 2.87
C MET A 194 -0.52 1.53 2.31
N VAL A 195 0.08 2.23 1.35
CA VAL A 195 1.20 1.70 0.56
C VAL A 195 2.50 2.45 0.85
N THR A 196 3.65 1.83 0.63
CA THR A 196 4.91 2.55 0.40
C THR A 196 5.62 1.99 -0.84
N GLN A 197 6.79 2.51 -1.14
CA GLN A 197 7.61 2.15 -2.31
C GLN A 197 8.49 0.91 -2.04
N GLY A 198 8.74 0.12 -3.08
CA GLY A 198 9.81 -0.88 -3.19
C GLY A 198 10.81 -0.52 -4.30
N ASN A 199 11.73 -1.41 -4.65
CA ASN A 199 12.70 -1.13 -5.72
C ASN A 199 12.00 -0.99 -7.07
N HIS A 200 10.90 -1.71 -7.29
CA HIS A 200 10.17 -1.69 -8.56
C HIS A 200 9.42 -0.36 -8.79
N GLU A 201 9.23 0.46 -7.75
CA GLU A 201 8.70 1.83 -7.88
C GLU A 201 9.76 2.89 -8.19
N VAL A 202 11.06 2.58 -8.04
CA VAL A 202 12.15 3.56 -8.26
C VAL A 202 12.11 4.09 -9.68
N GLU A 203 12.00 3.20 -10.67
CA GLU A 203 11.85 3.53 -12.10
C GLU A 203 12.77 4.67 -12.59
N ALA A 204 14.04 4.64 -12.17
CA ALA A 204 15.02 5.67 -12.52
C ALA A 204 15.93 5.18 -13.65
N PHE A 205 16.24 6.05 -14.61
CA PHE A 205 17.25 5.79 -15.64
C PHE A 205 18.42 6.76 -15.52
N PRO A 206 19.65 6.28 -15.22
CA PRO A 206 20.81 7.15 -14.97
C PRO A 206 21.19 8.09 -16.12
N VAL A 207 20.84 7.75 -17.36
CA VAL A 207 21.24 8.49 -18.58
C VAL A 207 20.17 9.50 -19.02
N LEU A 208 18.99 9.47 -18.42
CA LEU A 208 17.85 10.31 -18.81
C LEU A 208 17.37 11.14 -17.63
N HIS A 209 17.99 12.31 -17.46
CA HIS A 209 17.77 13.22 -16.33
C HIS A 209 16.32 13.72 -16.18
N ASP A 210 15.49 13.61 -17.22
CA ASP A 210 14.08 14.02 -17.18
C ASP A 210 13.15 12.96 -16.54
N LEU A 211 13.68 11.79 -16.18
CA LEU A 211 12.93 10.72 -15.52
C LEU A 211 13.21 10.75 -14.01
N HIS A 212 12.27 11.33 -13.28
CA HIS A 212 12.34 11.40 -11.83
C HIS A 212 12.00 10.05 -11.21
N PRO A 213 12.80 9.57 -10.24
CA PRO A 213 12.48 8.38 -9.49
C PRO A 213 11.09 8.48 -8.84
N PHE A 214 10.38 7.34 -8.76
CA PHE A 214 9.06 7.26 -8.12
C PHE A 214 7.95 8.11 -8.77
N ALA A 215 8.13 8.59 -10.00
CA ALA A 215 7.15 9.47 -10.66
C ALA A 215 5.74 8.83 -10.73
N ALA A 216 5.66 7.55 -11.11
CA ALA A 216 4.40 6.82 -11.19
C ALA A 216 3.78 6.61 -9.79
N TYR A 217 4.56 6.13 -8.83
CA TYR A 217 4.13 5.93 -7.44
C TYR A 217 3.58 7.23 -6.82
N ASN A 218 4.35 8.31 -6.86
CA ASN A 218 3.96 9.60 -6.26
C ASN A 218 2.74 10.24 -6.94
N SER A 219 2.54 9.98 -8.23
CA SER A 219 1.39 10.51 -8.95
C SER A 219 0.13 9.69 -8.74
N ARG A 220 0.24 8.37 -8.52
CA ARG A 220 -0.90 7.45 -8.44
C ARG A 220 -1.36 7.22 -7.01
N TRP A 221 -0.43 7.09 -6.07
CA TRP A 221 -0.67 6.68 -4.69
C TRP A 221 -0.14 7.72 -3.69
N PRO A 222 -0.72 8.93 -3.64
CA PRO A 222 -0.39 9.87 -2.60
C PRO A 222 -0.94 9.38 -1.26
N MET A 223 -0.05 9.24 -0.28
CA MET A 223 -0.28 8.78 1.08
C MET A 223 -0.34 9.99 2.04
N PRO A 224 -0.73 9.81 3.34
CA PRO A 224 -0.87 10.91 4.28
C PRO A 224 0.48 11.37 4.89
N TYR A 225 1.44 11.70 4.02
CA TYR A 225 2.77 12.10 4.47
C TYR A 225 2.80 13.51 5.07
N GLN A 226 1.98 14.44 4.57
CA GLN A 226 1.89 15.77 5.17
C GLN A 226 1.24 15.73 6.56
N GLU A 227 0.23 14.89 6.75
CA GLU A 227 -0.50 14.72 8.02
C GLU A 227 0.41 14.15 9.12
N SER A 228 1.38 13.32 8.76
CA SER A 228 2.44 12.84 9.67
C SER A 228 3.64 13.78 9.80
N GLY A 229 3.62 14.92 9.10
CA GLY A 229 4.73 15.88 9.08
C GLY A 229 5.98 15.35 8.38
N SER A 230 5.85 14.31 7.55
CA SER A 230 6.90 13.87 6.65
C SER A 230 7.04 14.85 5.47
N PRO A 231 8.27 15.12 4.99
CA PRO A 231 8.48 15.91 3.79
C PRO A 231 8.34 15.10 2.48
N SER A 232 8.03 13.80 2.55
CA SER A 232 8.05 12.91 1.39
C SER A 232 6.97 11.83 1.43
N ASN A 233 6.36 11.54 0.28
CA ASN A 233 5.38 10.46 0.13
C ASN A 233 5.99 9.04 0.25
N LEU A 234 7.32 8.93 0.34
CA LEU A 234 8.04 7.66 0.41
C LEU A 234 8.12 7.09 1.83
N TYR A 235 7.80 7.89 2.84
CA TYR A 235 7.74 7.47 4.24
C TYR A 235 6.80 8.37 5.03
N TYR A 236 5.98 7.79 5.88
CA TYR A 236 4.93 8.50 6.62
C TYR A 236 4.42 7.63 7.77
N SER A 237 3.62 8.22 8.64
CA SER A 237 2.94 7.50 9.72
C SER A 237 1.46 7.84 9.76
N PHE A 238 0.67 7.05 10.48
CA PHE A 238 -0.73 7.35 10.78
C PHE A 238 -1.20 6.61 12.02
N ASP A 239 -2.18 7.19 12.70
CA ASP A 239 -2.88 6.55 13.82
C ASP A 239 -4.18 5.92 13.33
N VAL A 240 -4.53 4.76 13.87
CA VAL A 240 -5.77 4.05 13.55
C VAL A 240 -6.32 3.31 14.77
N ALA A 241 -7.65 3.14 14.80
CA ALA A 241 -8.38 2.47 15.90
C ALA A 241 -8.07 3.06 17.30
N ALA A 242 -7.74 4.36 17.36
CA ALA A 242 -7.35 5.12 18.55
C ALA A 242 -6.21 4.49 19.39
N ALA A 243 -5.56 3.43 18.91
CA ALA A 243 -4.69 2.58 19.72
C ALA A 243 -3.43 2.09 18.99
N ILE A 244 -3.33 2.32 17.68
CA ILE A 244 -2.23 1.84 16.86
C ILE A 244 -1.59 3.01 16.14
N HIS A 245 -0.28 3.15 16.29
CA HIS A 245 0.56 4.00 15.47
C HIS A 245 1.29 3.15 14.45
N VAL A 246 1.11 3.44 13.16
CA VAL A 246 1.74 2.72 12.05
C VAL A 246 2.76 3.63 11.37
N ILE A 247 3.97 3.12 11.16
CA ILE A 247 5.07 3.81 10.47
C ILE A 247 5.41 3.06 9.19
N MET A 248 5.35 3.74 8.06
CA MET A 248 5.77 3.25 6.74
C MET A 248 7.12 3.87 6.40
N LEU A 249 8.19 3.08 6.38
CA LEU A 249 9.54 3.53 6.06
C LEU A 249 9.90 3.29 4.59
N GLY A 250 10.73 4.18 4.04
CA GLY A 250 11.23 4.12 2.67
C GLY A 250 12.61 3.46 2.60
N SER A 251 12.69 2.24 2.08
CA SER A 251 13.96 1.52 1.89
C SER A 251 14.83 2.04 0.75
N TYR A 252 14.28 2.75 -0.26
CA TYR A 252 15.03 3.27 -1.43
C TYR A 252 15.07 4.80 -1.47
N THR A 253 15.06 5.44 -0.30
CA THR A 253 15.40 6.84 -0.13
C THR A 253 16.45 6.96 0.97
N ASP A 254 17.12 8.11 1.08
CA ASP A 254 18.17 8.29 2.07
C ASP A 254 17.63 8.03 3.48
N PHE A 255 18.35 7.22 4.25
CA PHE A 255 17.99 6.78 5.60
C PHE A 255 19.13 6.92 6.62
N ASP A 256 20.28 7.46 6.21
CA ASP A 256 21.36 7.74 7.16
C ASP A 256 20.97 8.83 8.17
N SER A 257 21.77 9.01 9.22
CA SER A 257 21.46 9.93 10.32
C SER A 257 21.30 11.40 9.93
N ASN A 258 21.77 11.81 8.75
CA ASN A 258 21.62 13.16 8.22
C ASN A 258 20.42 13.29 7.26
N SER A 259 19.81 12.17 6.87
CA SER A 259 18.69 12.15 5.93
C SER A 259 17.41 12.78 6.50
N ALA A 260 16.54 13.25 5.60
CA ALA A 260 15.23 13.76 5.99
C ALA A 260 14.36 12.67 6.65
N GLN A 261 14.44 11.43 6.16
CA GLN A 261 13.70 10.28 6.71
C GLN A 261 14.10 9.97 8.16
N TYR A 262 15.40 9.91 8.43
CA TYR A 262 15.89 9.62 9.78
C TYR A 262 15.45 10.69 10.78
N ASN A 263 15.63 11.96 10.42
CA ASN A 263 15.23 13.08 11.26
C ASN A 263 13.72 13.11 11.50
N TRP A 264 12.92 12.83 10.47
CA TRP A 264 11.48 12.68 10.59
C TRP A 264 11.12 11.53 11.54
N LEU A 265 11.72 10.34 11.36
CA LEU A 265 11.45 9.16 12.20
C LEU A 265 11.76 9.44 13.68
N VAL A 266 12.87 10.10 13.99
CA VAL A 266 13.19 10.51 15.37
C VAL A 266 12.10 11.41 15.94
N ALA A 267 11.63 12.39 15.15
CA ALA A 267 10.59 13.32 15.57
C ALA A 267 9.22 12.65 15.70
N ASP A 268 8.92 11.66 14.86
CA ASP A 268 7.67 10.90 14.86
C ASP A 268 7.59 9.97 16.08
N LEU A 269 8.64 9.17 16.32
CA LEU A 269 8.75 8.31 17.50
C LEU A 269 8.69 9.09 18.82
N ALA A 270 9.21 10.31 18.85
CA ALA A 270 9.12 11.18 20.03
C ALA A 270 7.69 11.64 20.36
N LYS A 271 6.76 11.59 19.41
CA LYS A 271 5.34 11.93 19.61
C LYS A 271 4.51 10.75 20.09
N VAL A 272 5.02 9.51 19.98
CA VAL A 272 4.27 8.30 20.34
C VAL A 272 4.02 8.26 21.85
N ASP A 273 2.75 8.40 22.22
CA ASP A 273 2.26 8.22 23.57
C ASP A 273 1.66 6.81 23.71
N ARG A 274 2.43 5.87 24.27
CA ARG A 274 2.02 4.47 24.43
C ARG A 274 0.81 4.28 25.38
N SER A 275 0.40 5.31 26.11
CA SER A 275 -0.86 5.28 26.88
C SER A 275 -2.09 5.52 26.00
N LYS A 276 -1.91 6.11 24.82
CA LYS A 276 -2.93 6.33 23.80
C LYS A 276 -2.82 5.30 22.68
N THR A 277 -1.64 5.17 22.07
CA THR A 277 -1.34 4.21 21.01
C THR A 277 -0.40 3.11 21.55
N PRO A 278 -0.92 2.13 22.33
CA PRO A 278 -0.09 1.09 22.91
C PRO A 278 0.59 0.18 21.87
N TRP A 279 0.06 0.10 20.65
CA TRP A 279 0.66 -0.67 19.56
C TRP A 279 1.42 0.23 18.59
N LEU A 280 2.67 -0.12 18.33
CA LEU A 280 3.56 0.54 17.40
C LEU A 280 4.01 -0.48 16.34
N ILE A 281 3.55 -0.28 15.10
CA ILE A 281 3.80 -1.16 13.97
C ILE A 281 4.68 -0.43 12.97
N VAL A 282 5.72 -1.09 12.45
CA VAL A 282 6.57 -0.55 11.40
C VAL A 282 6.48 -1.44 10.16
N LEU A 283 6.42 -0.83 8.98
CA LEU A 283 6.51 -1.53 7.71
C LEU A 283 7.62 -0.91 6.85
N LEU A 284 8.36 -1.76 6.16
CA LEU A 284 9.44 -1.37 5.26
C LEU A 284 9.62 -2.45 4.20
N HIS A 285 10.19 -2.09 3.04
CA HIS A 285 10.30 -3.04 1.94
C HIS A 285 11.41 -4.07 2.16
N VAL A 286 12.65 -3.61 2.38
CA VAL A 286 13.85 -4.47 2.41
C VAL A 286 14.09 -5.08 3.80
N PRO A 287 14.04 -6.41 3.96
CA PRO A 287 14.06 -7.07 5.26
C PRO A 287 15.44 -6.93 5.91
N TRP A 288 15.45 -6.54 7.19
CA TRP A 288 16.69 -6.43 7.98
C TRP A 288 17.20 -7.78 8.46
N TYR A 289 16.26 -8.70 8.71
CA TYR A 289 16.54 -10.06 9.17
C TYR A 289 16.01 -11.05 8.13
N ASN A 290 16.85 -11.39 7.15
CA ASN A 290 16.53 -12.32 6.08
C ASN A 290 17.54 -13.47 6.04
N THR A 291 17.05 -14.71 6.13
CA THR A 291 17.86 -15.93 6.06
C THR A 291 17.74 -16.65 4.71
N ASN A 292 16.96 -16.10 3.77
CA ASN A 292 16.92 -16.59 2.39
C ASN A 292 18.20 -16.15 1.66
N LEU A 293 18.57 -16.88 0.61
CA LEU A 293 19.73 -16.54 -0.22
C LEU A 293 19.48 -15.29 -1.07
N ALA A 294 18.26 -15.13 -1.56
CA ALA A 294 17.87 -13.92 -2.27
C ALA A 294 17.79 -12.74 -1.29
N HIS A 295 18.36 -11.62 -1.71
CA HIS A 295 18.38 -10.36 -0.96
C HIS A 295 19.00 -10.44 0.45
N GLN A 296 19.86 -11.44 0.69
CA GLN A 296 20.49 -11.62 1.99
C GLN A 296 21.42 -10.45 2.33
N GLY A 297 21.17 -9.80 3.47
CA GLY A 297 22.01 -8.72 3.97
C GLY A 297 21.82 -7.36 3.29
N GLU A 298 20.92 -7.23 2.31
CA GLU A 298 20.66 -5.96 1.62
C GLU A 298 20.12 -4.88 2.59
N GLY A 299 19.34 -5.28 3.60
CA GLY A 299 18.81 -4.37 4.62
C GLY A 299 19.83 -3.91 5.68
N GLU A 300 21.07 -4.41 5.67
CA GLU A 300 22.03 -4.22 6.78
C GLU A 300 22.39 -2.75 7.02
N SER A 301 22.50 -1.94 5.96
CA SER A 301 22.81 -0.51 6.09
C SER A 301 21.69 0.26 6.78
N MET A 302 20.43 -0.01 6.42
CA MET A 302 19.27 0.62 7.05
C MET A 302 19.08 0.12 8.48
N ARG A 303 19.29 -1.19 8.72
CA ARG A 303 19.28 -1.79 10.06
C ARG A 303 20.27 -1.09 10.98
N LYS A 304 21.53 -0.94 10.57
CA LYS A 304 22.56 -0.22 11.35
C LYS A 304 22.17 1.22 11.68
N ALA A 305 21.49 1.90 10.76
CA ALA A 305 21.05 3.27 10.98
C ALA A 305 19.88 3.35 11.97
N MET A 306 18.82 2.57 11.74
CA MET A 306 17.50 2.82 12.34
C MET A 306 17.06 1.80 13.39
N GLU A 307 17.69 0.63 13.50
CA GLU A 307 17.26 -0.42 14.43
C GLU A 307 17.25 0.03 15.89
N ASP A 308 18.29 0.74 16.32
CA ASP A 308 18.38 1.24 17.69
C ASP A 308 17.25 2.25 18.02
N LEU A 309 16.79 3.03 17.04
CA LEU A 309 15.64 3.92 17.21
C LEU A 309 14.35 3.11 17.46
N LEU A 310 14.10 2.11 16.62
CA LEU A 310 12.91 1.25 16.71
C LEU A 310 12.93 0.42 18.01
N TYR A 311 14.09 -0.10 18.40
CA TYR A 311 14.29 -0.85 19.63
C TYR A 311 14.01 0.02 20.86
N LYS A 312 14.57 1.24 20.92
CA LYS A 312 14.34 2.17 22.03
C LYS A 312 12.87 2.62 22.13
N ALA A 313 12.19 2.77 21.00
CA ALA A 313 10.76 3.06 20.94
C ALA A 313 9.88 1.84 21.28
N ARG A 314 10.47 0.66 21.46
CA ARG A 314 9.79 -0.61 21.74
C ARG A 314 8.74 -0.96 20.69
N VAL A 315 9.10 -0.84 19.41
CA VAL A 315 8.26 -1.30 18.28
C VAL A 315 7.82 -2.74 18.53
N ASP A 316 6.52 -3.02 18.35
CA ASP A 316 5.94 -4.33 18.66
C ASP A 316 6.16 -5.34 17.53
N VAL A 317 6.05 -4.88 16.28
CA VAL A 317 6.26 -5.72 15.09
C VAL A 317 6.77 -4.89 13.91
N VAL A 318 7.67 -5.50 13.13
CA VAL A 318 8.13 -4.97 11.85
C VAL A 318 7.68 -5.93 10.75
N PHE A 319 6.91 -5.45 9.78
CA PHE A 319 6.60 -6.21 8.56
C PHE A 319 7.50 -5.76 7.42
N CYS A 320 8.05 -6.74 6.71
CA CYS A 320 8.85 -6.54 5.52
C CYS A 320 8.62 -7.67 4.53
N PHE A 321 8.92 -7.39 3.27
CA PHE A 321 8.76 -8.34 2.17
C PHE A 321 10.08 -8.44 1.41
N TYR A 322 10.11 -8.50 0.08
CA TYR A 322 11.37 -8.53 -0.67
C TYR A 322 12.33 -9.66 -0.24
N ILE A 323 11.88 -10.90 -0.44
CA ILE A 323 12.58 -12.14 -0.03
C ILE A 323 12.85 -13.06 -1.22
#